data_AF-A0A553BWB4-F1
#
_entry.id   AF-A0A553BWB4-F1
#
_cell.length_a   1.000
_cell.length_b   1.000
_cell.length_c   1.000
_cell.angle_alpha   90.00
_cell.angle_beta   90.00
_cell.angle_gamma   90.00
#
_symmetry.space_group_name_H-M   'P 1'
#
loop_
_entity.id
_entity.type
_entity.pdbx_description
1 polymer ?
#
loop_
_entity_poly.entity_id
_entity_poly.type
_entity_poly.pdbx_seq_one_letter_code
_entity_poly.pdbx_strand_id
1 'polypeptide(L)'
;MKLFFLLFLFIPLDEIKKSPSDFENELNYIVKDFREDIMDEYKCKKLMNNAGSISDEIEEELKETNKYTSYEISQLRELKTKADALQSYIGGVGSCASAMFPSFKEFEIANQMVFGSVTYVNQGKFCVDFISVTIGSYVVYMAKNSTSINYTVKYNWKNNNGTSKGNGTMGLPEKTLRSIYNNRSNQTQKKITVLGVTCIPF
;
A
#
# COMPACT_ATOMS: atom_id res chain seq x y z
N MET A 1 -10.01 -64.02 -17.09
CA MET A 1 -11.24 -63.21 -16.96
C MET A 1 -11.19 -62.55 -15.58
N LYS A 2 -11.20 -61.23 -15.37
CA LYS A 2 -11.41 -60.07 -16.22
C LYS A 2 -10.40 -58.99 -15.79
N LEU A 3 -9.76 -58.38 -16.79
CA LEU A 3 -8.97 -57.16 -16.69
C LEU A 3 -9.94 -56.01 -16.39
N PHE A 4 -9.86 -55.37 -15.22
CA PHE A 4 -10.58 -54.10 -14.98
C PHE A 4 -9.57 -52.97 -15.13
N PHE A 5 -9.53 -52.43 -16.35
CA PHE A 5 -8.74 -51.29 -16.74
C PHE A 5 -9.43 -50.04 -16.16
N LEU A 6 -8.92 -49.54 -15.03
CA LEU A 6 -9.30 -48.23 -14.48
C LEU A 6 -8.64 -47.16 -15.35
N LEU A 7 -9.33 -46.79 -16.43
CA LEU A 7 -9.05 -45.60 -17.22
C LEU A 7 -9.42 -44.39 -16.34
N PHE A 8 -8.48 -43.95 -15.51
CA PHE A 8 -8.51 -42.59 -14.98
C PHE A 8 -8.41 -41.65 -16.17
N LEU A 9 -9.56 -41.08 -16.55
CA LEU A 9 -9.65 -39.93 -17.44
C LEU A 9 -8.81 -38.81 -16.81
N PHE A 10 -7.56 -38.68 -17.25
CA PHE A 10 -6.80 -37.44 -17.17
C PHE A 10 -7.51 -36.44 -18.10
N ILE A 11 -8.65 -35.92 -17.63
CA ILE A 11 -9.17 -34.66 -18.18
C ILE A 11 -8.13 -33.64 -17.71
N PRO A 12 -7.39 -32.97 -18.61
CA PRO A 12 -6.65 -31.80 -18.20
C PRO A 12 -7.71 -30.86 -17.62
N LEU A 13 -7.62 -30.59 -16.31
CA LEU A 13 -8.27 -29.43 -15.74
C LEU A 13 -7.60 -28.26 -16.46
N ASP A 14 -8.21 -27.80 -17.55
CA ASP A 14 -7.88 -26.49 -18.10
C ASP A 14 -7.98 -25.54 -16.91
N GLU A 15 -6.82 -25.00 -16.50
CA GLU A 15 -6.79 -23.97 -15.47
C GLU A 15 -7.81 -22.92 -15.87
N ILE A 16 -8.79 -22.70 -14.99
CA ILE A 16 -9.83 -21.72 -15.23
C ILE A 16 -9.13 -20.36 -15.29
N LYS A 17 -8.91 -19.89 -16.51
CA LYS A 17 -8.32 -18.59 -16.83
C LYS A 17 -9.07 -17.51 -16.06
N LYS A 18 -8.38 -16.78 -15.19
CA LYS A 18 -8.94 -15.57 -14.57
C LYS A 18 -9.05 -14.49 -15.63
N SER A 19 -10.21 -13.88 -15.76
CA SER A 19 -10.43 -12.72 -16.61
C SER A 19 -9.91 -11.45 -15.92
N PRO A 20 -9.67 -10.35 -16.67
CA PRO A 20 -9.36 -9.06 -16.06
C PRO A 20 -10.39 -8.62 -15.01
N SER A 21 -11.68 -8.95 -15.21
CA SER A 21 -12.73 -8.62 -14.26
C SER A 21 -12.59 -9.37 -12.93
N ASP A 22 -12.02 -10.58 -12.93
CA ASP A 22 -11.83 -11.36 -11.70
C ASP A 22 -10.80 -10.69 -10.80
N PHE A 23 -9.66 -10.27 -11.39
CA PHE A 23 -8.64 -9.51 -10.69
C PHE A 23 -9.13 -8.15 -10.21
N GLU A 24 -9.93 -7.45 -11.02
CA GLU A 24 -10.54 -6.17 -10.60
C GLU A 24 -11.44 -6.34 -9.37
N ASN A 25 -12.27 -7.40 -9.36
CA ASN A 25 -13.12 -7.72 -8.21
C ASN A 25 -12.29 -8.02 -6.96
N GLU A 26 -11.24 -8.83 -7.09
CA GLU A 26 -10.32 -9.14 -5.97
C GLU A 26 -9.66 -7.88 -5.41
N LEU A 27 -9.16 -6.97 -6.27
CA LEU A 27 -8.61 -5.68 -5.83
C LEU A 27 -9.65 -4.82 -5.12
N ASN A 28 -10.89 -4.77 -5.62
CA ASN A 28 -11.97 -4.01 -5.00
C ASN A 28 -12.32 -4.55 -3.60
N TYR A 29 -12.29 -5.88 -3.40
CA TYR A 29 -12.45 -6.46 -2.08
C TYR A 29 -11.31 -6.06 -1.13
N ILE A 30 -10.05 -6.10 -1.59
CA ILE A 30 -8.91 -5.66 -0.77
C ILE A 30 -9.06 -4.19 -0.38
N VAL A 31 -9.46 -3.31 -1.30
CA VAL A 31 -9.68 -1.88 -1.02
C VAL A 31 -10.75 -1.70 0.06
N LYS A 32 -11.88 -2.40 -0.07
CA LYS A 32 -12.97 -2.33 0.90
C LYS A 32 -12.51 -2.81 2.28
N ASP A 33 -11.96 -4.02 2.34
CA ASP A 33 -11.52 -4.65 3.58
C ASP A 33 -10.42 -3.82 4.25
N PHE A 34 -9.51 -3.23 3.46
CA PHE A 34 -8.47 -2.35 4.01
C PHE A 34 -9.09 -1.16 4.74
N ARG A 35 -10.12 -0.51 4.18
CA ARG A 35 -10.76 0.63 4.86
C ARG A 35 -11.43 0.24 6.18
N GLU A 36 -11.93 -0.98 6.28
CA GLU A 36 -12.61 -1.50 7.47
C GLU A 36 -11.60 -2.00 8.52
N ASP A 37 -10.56 -2.70 8.07
CA ASP A 37 -9.61 -3.43 8.90
C ASP A 37 -8.27 -2.70 9.12
N ILE A 38 -8.07 -1.50 8.57
CA ILE A 38 -6.82 -0.72 8.72
C ILE A 38 -6.39 -0.51 10.18
N MET A 39 -7.32 -0.56 11.13
CA MET A 39 -7.00 -0.42 12.55
C MET A 39 -6.28 -1.65 13.14
N ASP A 40 -6.41 -2.81 12.50
CA ASP A 40 -5.75 -4.06 12.86
C ASP A 40 -4.49 -4.24 11.99
N GLU A 41 -3.32 -4.21 12.63
CA GLU A 41 -2.03 -4.31 11.93
C GLU A 41 -1.82 -5.66 11.24
N TYR A 42 -2.31 -6.76 11.83
CA TYR A 42 -2.18 -8.09 11.24
C TYR A 42 -3.05 -8.22 10.00
N LYS A 43 -4.31 -7.77 10.06
CA LYS A 43 -5.19 -7.76 8.89
C LYS A 43 -4.69 -6.81 7.80
N CYS A 44 -4.20 -5.62 8.17
CA CYS A 44 -3.53 -4.70 7.24
C CYS A 44 -2.40 -5.40 6.48
N LYS A 45 -1.52 -6.11 7.20
CA LYS A 45 -0.40 -6.83 6.57
C LYS A 45 -0.84 -7.97 5.68
N LYS A 46 -1.92 -8.68 6.04
CA LYS A 46 -2.51 -9.72 5.18
C LYS A 46 -3.03 -9.11 3.87
N LEU A 47 -3.77 -8.02 3.94
CA LEU A 47 -4.30 -7.32 2.76
C LEU A 47 -3.19 -6.76 1.87
N MET A 48 -2.11 -6.25 2.46
CA MET A 48 -0.90 -5.85 1.72
C MET A 48 -0.34 -7.02 0.90
N ASN A 49 -0.17 -8.19 1.54
CA ASN A 49 0.36 -9.37 0.86
C ASN A 49 -0.57 -9.87 -0.24
N ASN A 50 -1.89 -9.86 0.00
CA ASN A 50 -2.88 -10.25 -1.01
C ASN A 50 -2.80 -9.37 -2.26
N ALA A 51 -2.62 -8.05 -2.08
CA ALA A 51 -2.45 -7.14 -3.22
C ALA A 51 -1.18 -7.47 -4.03
N GLY A 52 -0.09 -7.82 -3.35
CA GLY A 52 1.14 -8.30 -3.99
C GLY A 52 0.93 -9.61 -4.76
N SER A 53 0.23 -10.58 -4.15
CA SER A 53 -0.09 -11.85 -4.81
C SER A 53 -0.92 -11.67 -6.08
N ILE A 54 -1.88 -10.73 -6.09
CA ILE A 54 -2.62 -10.40 -7.32
C ILE A 54 -1.69 -9.85 -8.41
N SER A 55 -0.74 -8.98 -8.04
CA SER A 55 0.24 -8.46 -9.00
C SER A 55 1.09 -9.58 -9.63
N ASP A 56 1.57 -10.50 -8.79
CA ASP A 56 2.36 -11.65 -9.22
C ASP A 56 1.54 -12.60 -10.12
N GLU A 57 0.29 -12.89 -9.75
CA GLU A 57 -0.63 -13.70 -10.58
C GLU A 57 -0.86 -13.07 -11.96
N ILE A 58 -1.09 -11.76 -12.02
CA ILE A 58 -1.27 -11.05 -13.29
C ILE A 58 0.01 -11.09 -14.14
N GLU A 59 1.19 -10.96 -13.52
CA GLU A 59 2.47 -11.05 -14.23
C GLU A 59 2.67 -12.44 -14.85
N GLU A 60 2.29 -13.51 -14.16
CA GLU A 60 2.33 -14.86 -14.73
C GLU A 60 1.35 -15.02 -15.91
N GLU A 61 0.12 -14.54 -15.77
CA GLU A 61 -0.88 -14.56 -16.86
C GLU A 61 -0.40 -13.77 -18.10
N LEU A 62 0.31 -12.66 -17.89
CA LEU A 62 0.86 -11.83 -18.98
C LEU A 62 2.00 -12.50 -19.75
N LYS A 63 2.69 -13.51 -19.17
CA LYS A 63 3.71 -14.29 -19.89
C LYS A 63 3.08 -15.24 -20.91
N GLU A 64 1.82 -15.60 -20.74
CA GLU A 64 1.09 -16.53 -21.60
C GLU A 64 0.28 -15.78 -22.66
N THR A 65 1.00 -15.12 -23.56
CA THR A 65 0.47 -14.12 -24.52
C THR A 65 -0.61 -14.63 -25.48
N ASN A 66 -0.74 -15.94 -25.67
CA ASN A 66 -1.76 -16.53 -26.54
C ASN A 66 -3.12 -16.68 -25.86
N LYS A 67 -3.22 -16.48 -24.53
CA LYS A 67 -4.47 -16.63 -23.77
C LYS A 67 -5.39 -15.41 -23.87
N TYR A 68 -4.86 -14.24 -24.23
CA TYR A 68 -5.55 -12.96 -24.08
C TYR A 68 -5.54 -12.15 -25.38
N THR A 69 -6.62 -11.41 -25.61
CA THR A 69 -6.66 -10.35 -26.63
C THR A 69 -5.76 -9.19 -26.23
N SER A 70 -5.34 -8.37 -27.19
CA SER A 70 -4.54 -7.16 -26.91
C SER A 70 -5.24 -6.20 -25.94
N TYR A 71 -6.58 -6.17 -25.95
CA TYR A 71 -7.37 -5.36 -25.03
C TYR A 71 -7.28 -5.92 -23.60
N GLU A 72 -7.50 -7.22 -23.40
CA GLU A 72 -7.35 -7.85 -22.09
C GLU A 72 -5.93 -7.72 -21.54
N ILE A 73 -4.89 -7.86 -22.39
CA ILE A 73 -3.49 -7.62 -22.01
C ILE A 73 -3.30 -6.20 -21.47
N SER A 74 -3.90 -5.20 -22.13
CA SER A 74 -3.85 -3.81 -21.66
C SER A 74 -4.52 -3.65 -20.29
N GLN A 75 -5.68 -4.28 -20.09
CA GLN A 75 -6.40 -4.24 -18.81
C GLN A 75 -5.60 -4.93 -17.70
N LEU A 76 -4.99 -6.09 -17.97
CA LEU A 76 -4.14 -6.80 -17.02
C LEU A 76 -2.94 -5.94 -16.59
N ARG A 77 -2.26 -5.27 -17.53
CA ARG A 77 -1.16 -4.35 -17.19
C ARG A 77 -1.60 -3.19 -16.30
N GLU A 78 -2.78 -2.64 -16.55
CA GLU A 78 -3.36 -1.59 -15.70
C GLU A 78 -3.67 -2.13 -14.29
N LEU A 79 -4.30 -3.30 -14.20
CA LEU A 79 -4.64 -3.96 -12.95
C LEU A 79 -3.39 -4.32 -12.14
N LYS A 80 -2.33 -4.81 -12.79
CA LYS A 80 -1.03 -5.04 -12.16
C LYS A 80 -0.48 -3.76 -11.54
N THR A 81 -0.51 -2.66 -12.30
CA THR A 81 -0.05 -1.34 -11.81
C THR A 81 -0.86 -0.89 -10.58
N LYS A 82 -2.18 -1.13 -10.57
CA LYS A 82 -3.05 -0.84 -9.41
C LYS A 82 -2.73 -1.76 -8.23
N ALA A 83 -2.47 -3.04 -8.46
CA ALA A 83 -2.11 -4.02 -7.44
C ALA A 83 -0.78 -3.67 -6.75
N ASP A 84 0.26 -3.38 -7.52
CA ASP A 84 1.56 -2.91 -7.03
C ASP A 84 1.42 -1.63 -6.19
N ALA A 85 0.68 -0.64 -6.72
CA ALA A 85 0.41 0.60 -6.02
C ALA A 85 -0.34 0.37 -4.70
N LEU A 86 -1.35 -0.50 -4.71
CA LEU A 86 -2.15 -0.82 -3.53
C LEU A 86 -1.32 -1.56 -2.47
N GLN A 87 -0.48 -2.51 -2.85
CA GLN A 87 0.45 -3.18 -1.93
C GLN A 87 1.36 -2.16 -1.23
N SER A 88 2.02 -1.32 -2.01
CA SER A 88 2.94 -0.29 -1.50
C SER A 88 2.21 0.71 -0.60
N TYR A 89 1.00 1.12 -0.99
CA TYR A 89 0.14 2.01 -0.20
C TYR A 89 -0.31 1.39 1.12
N ILE A 90 -0.83 0.16 1.11
CA ILE A 90 -1.27 -0.52 2.35
C ILE A 90 -0.08 -0.69 3.29
N GLY A 91 1.08 -1.09 2.79
CA GLY A 91 2.30 -1.23 3.59
C GLY A 91 2.74 0.09 4.22
N GLY A 92 2.79 1.18 3.42
CA GLY A 92 3.28 2.49 3.83
C GLY A 92 2.27 3.33 4.62
N VAL A 93 1.09 3.58 4.05
CA VAL A 93 -0.01 4.37 4.67
C VAL A 93 -0.65 3.58 5.81
N GLY A 94 -0.92 2.30 5.58
CA GLY A 94 -1.31 1.39 6.64
C GLY A 94 -0.17 1.13 7.61
N SER A 95 1.08 1.54 7.36
CA SER A 95 2.17 1.45 8.34
C SER A 95 2.31 0.03 8.95
N CYS A 96 2.00 -1.01 8.19
CA CYS A 96 2.05 -2.42 8.60
C CYS A 96 3.22 -3.18 7.95
N ALA A 97 4.09 -2.46 7.24
CA ALA A 97 5.41 -2.90 6.81
C ALA A 97 6.45 -1.78 7.03
N SER A 98 7.58 -2.13 7.63
CA SER A 98 8.64 -1.16 7.97
C SER A 98 9.44 -0.65 6.77
N ALA A 99 9.39 -1.37 5.65
CA ALA A 99 10.21 -1.15 4.46
C ALA A 99 9.37 -0.95 3.18
N MET A 100 8.14 -0.44 3.32
CA MET A 100 7.30 -0.02 2.19
C MET A 100 7.29 1.50 2.10
N PHE A 101 7.76 2.03 0.97
CA PHE A 101 7.93 3.45 0.70
C PHE A 101 7.19 3.81 -0.59
N PRO A 102 5.86 4.02 -0.54
CA PRO A 102 5.12 4.32 -1.74
C PRO A 102 5.70 5.53 -2.45
N SER A 103 5.94 5.38 -3.75
CA SER A 103 6.23 6.52 -4.61
C SER A 103 5.01 7.44 -4.68
N PHE A 104 5.19 8.68 -5.11
CA PHE A 104 4.04 9.59 -5.25
C PHE A 104 2.98 9.07 -6.22
N LYS A 105 3.42 8.41 -7.30
CA LYS A 105 2.51 7.82 -8.29
C LYS A 105 1.72 6.65 -7.71
N GLU A 106 2.39 5.72 -7.05
CA GLU A 106 1.72 4.60 -6.36
C GLU A 106 0.74 5.11 -5.30
N PHE A 107 1.18 6.10 -4.52
CA PHE A 107 0.35 6.72 -3.51
C PHE A 107 -0.92 7.33 -4.12
N GLU A 108 -0.81 8.10 -5.20
CA GLU A 108 -1.95 8.75 -5.85
C GLU A 108 -2.94 7.73 -6.43
N ILE A 109 -2.45 6.70 -7.15
CA ILE A 109 -3.28 5.64 -7.73
C ILE A 109 -4.08 4.93 -6.63
N ALA A 110 -3.41 4.45 -5.60
CA ALA A 110 -4.07 3.71 -4.53
C ALA A 110 -4.96 4.60 -3.65
N ASN A 111 -4.56 5.86 -3.41
CA ASN A 111 -5.39 6.80 -2.63
C ASN A 111 -6.71 7.12 -3.33
N GLN A 112 -6.73 7.17 -4.67
CA GLN A 112 -7.96 7.33 -5.45
C GLN A 112 -8.89 6.12 -5.29
N MET A 113 -8.35 4.90 -5.24
CA MET A 113 -9.12 3.68 -5.01
C MET A 113 -9.70 3.62 -3.59
N VAL A 114 -8.89 3.98 -2.58
CA VAL A 114 -9.24 3.91 -1.16
C VAL A 114 -10.10 5.09 -0.70
N PHE A 115 -10.15 6.17 -1.47
CA PHE A 115 -10.78 7.45 -1.12
C PHE A 115 -10.22 8.07 0.17
N GLY A 116 -8.89 8.03 0.32
CA GLY A 116 -8.20 8.64 1.46
C GLY A 116 -8.16 10.17 1.34
N SER A 117 -8.41 10.88 2.44
CA SER A 117 -8.28 12.34 2.49
C SER A 117 -6.87 12.74 2.90
N VAL A 118 -6.22 13.59 2.09
CA VAL A 118 -4.85 14.05 2.33
C VAL A 118 -4.85 15.52 2.73
N THR A 119 -4.06 15.88 3.74
CA THR A 119 -3.89 17.27 4.18
C THR A 119 -2.43 17.53 4.52
N TYR A 120 -1.94 18.72 4.18
CA TYR A 120 -0.61 19.15 4.59
C TYR A 120 -0.61 19.52 6.07
N VAL A 121 0.26 18.86 6.82
CA VAL A 121 0.56 19.18 8.23
C VAL A 121 1.62 20.27 8.27
N ASN A 122 2.59 20.17 7.37
CA ASN A 122 3.54 21.20 7.10
C ASN A 122 4.03 21.11 5.65
N GLN A 123 4.20 22.27 5.01
CA GLN A 123 4.82 22.39 3.70
C GLN A 123 5.96 23.42 3.77
N GLY A 124 7.15 23.04 3.32
CA GLY A 124 8.29 23.94 3.15
C GLY A 124 8.97 24.47 4.41
N LYS A 125 8.59 24.05 5.63
CA LYS A 125 9.27 24.48 6.88
C LYS A 125 10.51 23.66 7.19
N PHE A 126 10.56 22.42 6.72
CA PHE A 126 11.65 21.49 6.96
C PHE A 126 12.22 20.99 5.63
N CYS A 127 13.29 20.21 5.68
CA CYS A 127 13.90 19.52 4.55
C CYS A 127 12.96 18.53 3.83
N VAL A 128 11.86 18.13 4.49
CA VAL A 128 10.81 17.27 3.94
C VAL A 128 9.45 17.82 4.36
N ASP A 129 8.43 17.54 3.55
CA ASP A 129 7.05 17.93 3.88
C ASP A 129 6.42 16.87 4.78
N PHE A 130 5.36 17.25 5.50
CA PHE A 130 4.56 16.32 6.29
C PHE A 130 3.10 16.41 5.87
N ILE A 131 2.51 15.25 5.62
CA ILE A 131 1.09 15.10 5.31
C ILE A 131 0.41 14.24 6.36
N SER A 132 -0.89 14.41 6.49
CA SER A 132 -1.77 13.47 7.17
C SER A 132 -2.71 12.83 6.15
N VAL A 133 -2.87 11.52 6.23
CA VAL A 133 -3.84 10.76 5.44
C VAL A 133 -4.91 10.24 6.40
N THR A 134 -6.17 10.48 6.07
CA THR A 134 -7.33 10.06 6.85
C THR A 134 -8.17 9.09 6.05
N ILE A 135 -8.43 7.91 6.61
CA ILE A 135 -9.30 6.86 6.04
C ILE A 135 -10.27 6.45 7.13
N GLY A 136 -11.52 6.91 7.05
CA GLY A 136 -12.49 6.72 8.13
C GLY A 136 -12.00 7.29 9.46
N SER A 137 -11.84 6.44 10.47
CA SER A 137 -11.30 6.83 11.79
C SER A 137 -9.78 6.73 11.89
N TYR A 138 -9.11 6.10 10.94
CA TYR A 138 -7.66 5.96 10.90
C TYR A 138 -7.02 7.26 10.41
N VAL A 139 -5.96 7.68 11.11
CA VAL A 139 -5.13 8.83 10.72
C VAL A 139 -3.68 8.40 10.80
N VAL A 140 -2.95 8.58 9.70
CA VAL A 140 -1.50 8.42 9.63
C VAL A 140 -0.85 9.72 9.23
N TYR A 141 0.25 10.04 9.88
CA TYR A 141 1.13 11.14 9.54
C TYR A 141 2.33 10.57 8.81
N MET A 142 2.68 11.17 7.68
CA MET A 142 3.76 10.71 6.81
C MET A 142 4.72 11.85 6.49
N ALA A 143 6.00 11.54 6.45
CA ALA A 143 6.98 12.41 5.82
C ALA A 143 6.97 12.17 4.30
N LYS A 144 7.05 13.24 3.53
CA LYS A 144 7.05 13.25 2.06
C LYS A 144 8.37 13.84 1.57
N ASN A 145 9.18 13.05 0.89
CA ASN A 145 10.45 13.50 0.34
C ASN A 145 10.31 13.84 -1.15
N SER A 146 10.06 15.12 -1.43
CA SER A 146 9.90 15.60 -2.80
C SER A 146 11.23 15.85 -3.52
N THR A 147 12.37 15.68 -2.86
CA THR A 147 13.70 15.96 -3.43
C THR A 147 14.21 14.77 -4.24
N SER A 148 15.39 14.93 -4.86
CA SER A 148 16.16 13.86 -5.50
C SER A 148 17.32 13.36 -4.61
N ILE A 149 17.14 13.41 -3.29
CA ILE A 149 18.16 13.06 -2.30
C ILE A 149 17.51 12.13 -1.29
N ASN A 150 18.14 10.99 -0.99
CA ASN A 150 17.69 10.14 0.10
C ASN A 150 18.08 10.78 1.43
N TYR A 151 17.19 10.73 2.42
CA TYR A 151 17.44 11.32 3.73
C TYR A 151 17.28 10.33 4.85
N THR A 152 18.21 10.35 5.81
CA THR A 152 17.93 9.90 7.16
C THR A 152 17.24 11.04 7.89
N VAL A 153 15.95 10.86 8.19
CA VAL A 153 15.11 11.84 8.87
C VAL A 153 15.01 11.51 10.35
N LYS A 154 15.48 12.43 11.20
CA LYS A 154 15.23 12.44 12.64
C LYS A 154 14.10 13.41 12.93
N TYR A 155 13.09 12.99 13.67
CA TYR A 155 11.92 13.82 13.94
C TYR A 155 11.44 13.66 15.38
N ASN A 156 10.70 14.65 15.85
CA ASN A 156 9.92 14.56 17.08
C ASN A 156 8.57 15.27 16.93
N TRP A 157 7.59 14.76 17.67
CA TRP A 157 6.22 15.24 17.65
C TRP A 157 5.61 15.27 19.04
N LYS A 158 4.56 16.06 19.20
CA LYS A 158 3.67 16.03 20.37
C LYS A 158 2.21 16.00 19.94
N ASN A 159 1.34 15.50 20.80
CA ASN A 159 -0.09 15.73 20.65
C ASN A 159 -0.46 17.19 21.02
N ASN A 160 -1.68 17.60 20.72
CA ASN A 160 -2.11 19.00 20.90
C ASN A 160 -1.98 19.50 22.35
N ASN A 161 -2.18 18.62 23.33
CA ASN A 161 -2.14 18.99 24.74
C ASN A 161 -0.73 18.86 25.34
N GLY A 162 0.26 18.41 24.56
CA GLY A 162 1.63 18.16 25.00
C GLY A 162 1.80 16.97 25.96
N THR A 163 0.74 16.23 26.25
CA THR A 163 0.73 15.10 27.20
C THR A 163 1.36 13.84 26.63
N SER A 164 1.40 13.71 25.30
CA SER A 164 2.06 12.61 24.61
C SER A 164 3.04 13.17 23.59
N LYS A 165 4.21 12.56 23.54
CA LYS A 165 5.31 12.93 22.64
C LYS A 165 5.95 11.68 22.07
N GLY A 166 6.50 11.80 20.87
CA GLY A 166 7.24 10.75 20.22
C GLY A 166 8.42 11.32 19.45
N ASN A 167 9.37 10.45 19.13
CA ASN A 167 10.49 10.76 18.26
C ASN A 167 10.85 9.51 17.47
N GLY A 168 11.60 9.69 16.39
CA GLY A 168 12.04 8.58 15.55
C GLY A 168 13.19 8.98 14.63
N THR A 169 13.89 7.96 14.14
CA THR A 169 14.87 8.08 13.06
C THR A 169 14.48 7.08 11.98
N MET A 170 14.46 7.52 10.72
CA MET A 170 14.06 6.68 9.61
C MET A 170 14.77 7.07 8.32
N GLY A 171 15.07 6.10 7.47
CA GLY A 171 15.42 6.36 6.08
C GLY A 171 14.20 6.79 5.28
N LEU A 172 14.38 7.73 4.36
CA LEU A 172 13.32 8.24 3.50
C LEU A 172 13.90 8.43 2.10
N PRO A 173 13.71 7.44 1.21
CA PRO A 173 14.16 7.53 -0.17
C PRO A 173 13.61 8.76 -0.89
N GLU A 174 14.32 9.22 -1.91
CA GLU A 174 13.84 10.27 -2.81
C GLU A 174 12.46 9.90 -3.40
N LYS A 175 11.60 10.91 -3.63
CA LYS A 175 10.29 10.76 -4.29
C LYS A 175 9.32 9.76 -3.63
N THR A 176 9.49 9.48 -2.34
CA THR A 176 8.63 8.55 -1.58
C THR A 176 7.98 9.19 -0.36
N LEU A 177 7.05 8.45 0.24
CA LEU A 177 6.46 8.74 1.54
C LEU A 177 6.79 7.65 2.57
N ARG A 178 6.85 8.03 3.85
CA ARG A 178 6.99 7.08 4.96
C ARG A 178 6.19 7.52 6.18
N SER A 179 5.50 6.59 6.84
CA SER A 179 4.77 6.86 8.07
C SER A 179 5.72 7.26 9.22
N ILE A 180 5.28 8.21 10.04
CA ILE A 180 5.96 8.64 11.28
C ILE A 180 5.12 8.40 12.53
N TYR A 181 3.81 8.27 12.36
CA TYR A 181 2.85 8.10 13.42
C TYR A 181 1.51 7.66 12.83
N ASN A 182 0.79 6.78 13.53
CA ASN A 182 -0.61 6.48 13.27
C ASN A 182 -1.38 6.38 14.60
N ASN A 183 -2.70 6.47 14.55
CA ASN A 183 -3.54 6.47 15.75
C ASN A 183 -4.01 5.08 16.21
N ARG A 184 -3.40 3.97 15.78
CA ARG A 184 -3.84 2.61 16.22
C ARG A 184 -3.76 2.44 17.73
N SER A 185 -2.62 2.79 18.34
CA SER A 185 -2.40 2.64 19.79
C SER A 185 -3.24 3.60 20.63
N ASN A 186 -3.74 4.69 20.04
CA ASN A 186 -4.64 5.63 20.72
C ASN A 186 -5.57 6.30 19.70
N GLN A 187 -6.74 5.69 19.49
CA GLN A 187 -7.67 6.09 18.44
C GLN A 187 -8.24 7.50 18.62
N THR A 188 -8.23 8.02 19.85
CA THR A 188 -8.66 9.39 20.16
C THR A 188 -7.63 10.44 19.76
N GLN A 189 -6.35 10.05 19.65
CA GLN A 189 -5.26 10.94 19.26
C GLN A 189 -5.12 11.03 17.73
N LYS A 190 -6.02 11.81 17.13
CA LYS A 190 -6.04 12.05 15.68
C LYS A 190 -5.16 13.21 15.21
N LYS A 191 -4.57 13.97 16.13
CA LYS A 191 -3.78 15.16 15.82
C LYS A 191 -2.42 15.15 16.51
N ILE A 192 -1.36 15.38 15.74
CA ILE A 192 0.00 15.64 16.23
C ILE A 192 0.57 16.92 15.61
N THR A 193 1.56 17.50 16.29
CA THR A 193 2.39 18.60 15.81
C THR A 193 3.83 18.13 15.72
N VAL A 194 4.46 18.30 14.55
CA VAL A 194 5.90 18.06 14.34
C VAL A 194 6.67 19.28 14.84
N LEU A 195 7.61 19.08 15.78
CA LEU A 195 8.32 20.19 16.43
C LEU A 195 9.70 20.43 15.83
N GLY A 196 10.45 19.36 15.59
CA GLY A 196 11.80 19.41 15.03
C GLY A 196 12.06 18.27 14.06
N VAL A 197 12.78 18.61 12.99
CA VAL A 197 13.17 17.68 11.93
C VAL A 197 14.61 17.96 11.54
N THR A 198 15.41 16.91 11.42
CA THR A 198 16.77 16.97 10.90
C THR A 198 16.90 15.93 9.79
N CYS A 199 17.38 16.35 8.62
CA CYS A 199 17.65 15.44 7.52
C CYS A 199 19.16 15.34 7.29
N ILE A 200 19.64 14.12 7.11
CA ILE A 200 21.04 13.81 6.77
C ILE A 200 21.02 13.08 5.42
N PRO A 201 21.58 13.67 4.35
CA PRO A 201 21.69 13.01 3.04
C PRO A 201 22.45 11.67 3.14
N PHE A 202 22.09 10.67 2.31
CA PHE A 202 22.86 9.45 2.11
C PHE A 202 22.69 8.87 0.70
#